data_AF-A0A146ME84-F1
#
_entry.id   AF-A0A146ME84-F1
#
_cell.length_a   1.000
_cell.length_b   1.000
_cell.length_c   1.000
_cell.angle_alpha   90.00
_cell.angle_beta   90.00
_cell.angle_gamma   90.00
#
_symmetry.space_group_name_H-M   'P 1'
#
loop_
_entity.id
_entity.type
_entity.pdbx_description
1 polymer ?
#
loop_
_entity_poly.entity_id
_entity_poly.type
_entity_poly.pdbx_seq_one_letter_code
_entity_poly.pdbx_strand_id
1 'polypeptide(L)'
;IQCITIGNSMMRTIVAINLGIKSQLSTIISCTILLFVLLFAGPLFQPLPTAVLGCIIVISIGQLLVTNLLAVPAVFRISLEDGLIWMSVFLATTFLDMQIGLVVGFVLTLRQLLVRVIGEDQEKKRQKEEAELEAVQASLPENEKLLERGRKLSMSDQ
;
A
#
# COMPACT_ATOMS: atom_id res chain seq x y z
N ILE A 1 35.50 3.60 2.94
CA ILE A 1 34.20 3.03 3.35
C ILE A 1 33.11 3.93 2.81
N GLN A 2 32.49 3.55 1.69
CA GLN A 2 31.34 4.26 1.16
C GLN A 2 30.10 3.57 1.73
N CYS A 3 29.26 4.30 2.45
CA CYS A 3 27.99 3.77 2.93
C CYS A 3 27.01 3.75 1.76
N ILE A 4 26.64 2.55 1.33
CA ILE A 4 25.54 2.35 0.39
C ILE A 4 24.28 2.21 1.23
N THR A 5 23.23 2.97 0.91
CA THR A 5 21.93 2.85 1.57
C THR A 5 21.32 1.51 1.18
N ILE A 6 21.28 0.57 2.14
CA ILE A 6 20.70 -0.76 1.94
C ILE A 6 19.31 -0.78 2.59
N GLY A 7 18.30 -1.15 1.81
CA GLY A 7 16.95 -1.40 2.32
C GLY A 7 16.79 -2.80 2.91
N ASN A 8 15.61 -3.08 3.49
CA ASN A 8 15.29 -4.43 3.94
C ASN A 8 15.19 -5.39 2.74
N SER A 9 15.85 -6.55 2.84
CA SER A 9 15.83 -7.58 1.80
C SER A 9 14.72 -8.58 2.10
N MET A 10 13.68 -8.59 1.26
CA MET A 10 12.58 -9.55 1.37
C MET A 10 13.09 -11.00 1.32
N MET A 11 14.06 -11.30 0.46
CA MET A 11 14.61 -12.64 0.30
C MET A 11 15.23 -13.17 1.61
N ARG A 12 16.00 -12.32 2.33
CA ARG A 12 16.59 -12.71 3.61
C ARG A 12 15.54 -12.91 4.70
N THR A 13 14.49 -12.08 4.71
CA THR A 13 13.38 -12.20 5.66
C THR A 13 12.56 -13.46 5.44
N ILE A 14 12.25 -13.82 4.18
CA ILE A 14 11.49 -15.04 3.86
C ILE A 14 12.23 -16.28 4.37
N VAL A 15 13.54 -16.37 4.12
CA VAL A 15 14.34 -17.50 4.60
C VAL A 15 14.40 -17.51 6.14
N ALA A 16 14.59 -16.36 6.78
CA ALA A 16 14.61 -16.27 8.24
C ALA A 16 13.29 -16.71 8.89
N ILE A 17 12.15 -16.35 8.28
CA ILE A 17 10.81 -16.77 8.72
C ILE A 17 10.64 -18.28 8.58
N ASN A 18 11.05 -18.87 7.45
CA ASN A 18 10.98 -20.32 7.22
C ASN A 18 11.85 -21.10 8.20
N LEU A 19 12.97 -20.52 8.65
CA LEU A 19 13.86 -21.10 9.65
C LEU A 19 13.42 -20.82 11.10
N GLY A 20 12.30 -20.11 11.31
CA GLY A 20 11.79 -19.78 12.64
C GLY A 20 12.69 -18.81 13.42
N ILE A 21 13.54 -18.03 12.74
CA ILE A 21 14.48 -17.11 13.38
C ILE A 21 13.70 -15.91 13.94
N LYS A 22 13.65 -15.80 15.27
CA LYS A 22 12.97 -14.71 16.00
C LYS A 22 13.92 -13.71 16.67
N SER A 23 15.23 -14.00 16.68
CA SER A 23 16.23 -13.24 17.43
C SER A 23 17.15 -12.42 16.53
N GLN A 24 17.41 -11.16 16.91
CA GLN A 24 18.36 -10.25 16.24
C GLN A 24 19.81 -10.74 16.35
N LEU A 25 20.12 -11.61 17.31
CA LEU A 25 21.46 -12.20 17.48
C LEU A 25 21.88 -13.05 16.28
N SER A 26 20.93 -13.71 15.60
CA SER A 26 21.21 -14.53 14.42
C SER A 26 21.83 -13.72 13.28
N THR A 27 21.37 -12.47 13.09
CA THR A 27 21.91 -11.56 12.07
C THR A 27 23.33 -11.11 12.42
N ILE A 28 23.61 -10.85 13.71
CA ILE A 28 24.94 -10.47 14.18
C ILE A 28 25.93 -11.61 13.94
N ILE A 29 25.57 -12.83 14.35
CA ILE A 29 26.40 -14.03 14.17
C ILE A 29 26.69 -14.27 12.68
N SER A 30 25.67 -14.17 11.83
CA SER A 30 25.82 -14.34 10.37
C SER A 30 26.75 -13.28 9.78
N CYS A 31 26.67 -12.03 10.25
CA CYS A 31 27.53 -10.94 9.80
C CYS A 31 29.00 -11.17 10.23
N THR A 32 29.22 -11.59 11.47
CA THR A 32 30.56 -11.92 11.99
C THR A 32 31.20 -13.08 11.22
N ILE A 33 30.43 -14.14 10.93
CA ILE A 33 30.90 -15.28 10.13
C ILE A 33 31.26 -14.84 8.71
N LEU A 34 30.39 -14.06 8.06
CA LEU A 34 30.67 -13.50 6.73
C LEU A 34 31.95 -12.66 6.72
N LEU A 35 32.11 -11.79 7.70
CA LEU A 35 33.31 -10.94 7.84
C LEU A 35 34.58 -11.79 8.00
N PHE A 36 34.53 -12.85 8.81
CA PHE A 36 35.65 -13.77 8.98
C PHE A 36 35.98 -14.54 7.69
N VAL A 37 34.97 -15.05 6.99
CA VAL A 37 35.12 -15.75 5.71
C VAL A 37 35.71 -14.81 4.65
N LEU A 38 35.24 -13.56 4.55
CA LEU A 38 35.76 -12.57 3.61
C LEU A 38 37.23 -12.22 3.89
N LEU A 39 37.63 -12.14 5.16
CA LEU A 39 39.01 -11.83 5.54
C LEU A 39 39.98 -12.95 5.17
N PHE A 40 39.59 -14.22 5.38
CA PHE A 40 40.45 -15.38 5.15
C PHE A 40 40.39 -15.91 3.71
N ALA A 41 39.22 -15.87 3.08
CA ALA A 41 38.96 -16.40 1.73
C ALA A 41 38.88 -15.32 0.65
N GLY A 42 39.19 -14.06 0.97
CA GLY A 42 39.25 -12.93 0.02
C GLY A 42 39.93 -13.24 -1.34
N PRO A 43 41.11 -13.88 -1.40
CA PRO A 43 41.77 -14.21 -2.67
C PRO A 43 41.10 -15.35 -3.46
N LEU A 44 40.29 -16.20 -2.79
CA LEU A 44 39.60 -17.31 -3.44
C LEU A 44 38.36 -16.84 -4.23
N PHE A 45 37.83 -15.65 -3.90
CA PHE A 45 36.66 -15.04 -4.52
C PHE A 45 37.01 -14.04 -5.62
N GLN A 46 38.15 -14.13 -6.31
CA GLN A 46 38.42 -13.28 -7.48
C GLN A 46 37.61 -13.70 -8.74
N PRO A 47 37.53 -15.00 -9.11
CA PRO A 47 36.78 -15.43 -10.29
C PRO A 47 35.31 -15.82 -10.01
N LEU A 48 34.97 -16.16 -8.77
CA LEU A 48 33.61 -16.55 -8.38
C LEU A 48 32.53 -15.44 -8.38
N PRO A 49 32.80 -14.18 -8.01
CA PRO A 49 31.76 -13.27 -7.55
C PRO A 49 30.90 -12.77 -8.71
N THR A 50 31.46 -12.61 -9.91
CA THR A 50 30.70 -12.13 -11.09
C THR A 50 29.69 -13.18 -11.56
N ALA A 51 30.10 -14.45 -11.67
CA ALA A 51 29.21 -15.54 -12.04
C ALA A 51 28.12 -15.77 -10.99
N VAL A 52 28.49 -15.77 -9.70
CA VAL A 52 27.56 -15.98 -8.60
C VAL A 52 26.59 -14.80 -8.44
N LEU A 53 27.05 -13.54 -8.56
CA LEU A 53 26.16 -12.37 -8.52
C LEU A 53 25.13 -12.43 -9.63
N GLY A 54 25.56 -12.75 -10.86
CA GLY A 54 24.64 -12.89 -12.00
C GLY A 54 23.56 -13.93 -11.73
N CYS A 55 23.95 -15.11 -11.25
CA CYS A 55 23.00 -16.16 -10.89
C CYS A 55 22.01 -15.71 -9.81
N ILE A 56 22.48 -15.04 -8.75
CA ILE A 56 21.63 -14.54 -7.66
C ILE A 56 20.62 -13.49 -8.17
N ILE A 57 21.04 -12.58 -9.06
CA ILE A 57 20.16 -11.56 -9.65
C ILE A 57 19.08 -12.22 -10.49
N VAL A 58 19.44 -13.16 -11.37
CA VAL A 58 18.48 -13.88 -12.23
C VAL A 58 17.47 -14.67 -11.39
N ILE A 59 17.93 -15.39 -10.37
CA ILE A 59 17.04 -16.12 -9.45
C ILE A 59 16.10 -15.17 -8.73
N SER A 60 16.60 -14.02 -8.26
CA SER A 60 15.80 -13.03 -7.53
C SER A 60 14.72 -12.40 -8.40
N ILE A 61 15.07 -12.02 -9.64
CA ILE A 61 14.12 -11.48 -10.61
C ILE A 61 13.12 -12.55 -11.03
N GLY A 62 13.57 -13.79 -11.25
CA GLY A 62 12.70 -14.91 -11.60
C GLY A 62 11.65 -15.19 -10.53
N GLN A 63 12.07 -15.28 -9.26
CA GLN A 63 11.16 -15.47 -8.13
C GLN A 63 10.13 -14.35 -8.02
N LEU A 64 10.56 -13.09 -8.22
CA LEU A 64 9.67 -11.93 -8.20
C LEU A 64 8.68 -11.97 -9.36
N LEU A 65 9.15 -12.23 -10.59
CA LEU A 65 8.30 -12.25 -11.78
C LEU A 65 7.27 -13.36 -11.71
N VAL A 66 7.67 -14.59 -11.34
CA VAL A 66 6.76 -15.74 -11.23
C VAL A 66 5.67 -15.45 -10.19
N THR A 67 6.04 -14.93 -9.03
CA THR A 67 5.10 -14.62 -7.95
C THR A 67 4.12 -13.52 -8.35
N ASN A 68 4.62 -12.44 -8.97
CA ASN A 68 3.76 -11.34 -9.44
C ASN A 68 2.84 -11.79 -10.57
N LEU A 69 3.35 -12.52 -11.56
CA LEU A 69 2.58 -12.97 -12.71
C LEU A 69 1.47 -13.96 -12.34
N LEU A 70 1.67 -14.77 -11.29
CA LEU A 70 0.62 -15.62 -10.72
C LEU A 70 -0.49 -14.80 -10.03
N ALA A 71 -0.17 -13.62 -9.48
CA ALA A 71 -1.12 -12.76 -8.79
C ALA A 71 -1.94 -11.87 -9.75
N VAL A 72 -1.40 -11.55 -10.94
CA VAL A 72 -2.06 -10.73 -11.98
C VAL A 72 -3.47 -11.20 -12.34
N PRO A 73 -3.71 -12.48 -12.72
CA PRO A 73 -5.04 -12.92 -13.12
C PRO A 73 -6.07 -12.83 -11.97
N ALA A 74 -5.63 -12.88 -10.72
CA ALA A 74 -6.51 -12.68 -9.57
C ALA A 74 -6.96 -11.21 -9.46
N VAL A 75 -6.06 -10.25 -9.68
CA VAL A 75 -6.37 -8.81 -9.65
C VAL A 75 -7.34 -8.42 -10.76
N PHE A 76 -7.15 -8.96 -11.98
CA PHE A 76 -8.04 -8.71 -13.11
C PHE A 76 -9.47 -9.21 -12.89
N ARG A 77 -9.69 -10.24 -12.06
CA ARG A 77 -11.03 -10.75 -11.74
C ARG A 77 -11.78 -9.89 -10.73
N ILE A 78 -11.08 -9.08 -9.95
CA ILE A 78 -11.67 -8.24 -8.90
C ILE A 78 -12.04 -6.87 -9.47
N SER A 79 -11.11 -6.23 -10.18
CA SER A 79 -11.30 -4.89 -10.77
C SER A 79 -10.51 -4.75 -12.06
N LEU A 80 -11.20 -4.58 -13.20
CA LEU A 80 -10.54 -4.34 -14.50
C LEU A 80 -9.69 -3.06 -14.49
N GLU A 81 -10.10 -2.03 -13.74
CA GLU A 81 -9.36 -0.77 -13.63
C GLU A 81 -7.98 -0.95 -12.98
N ASP A 82 -7.88 -1.77 -11.94
CA ASP A 82 -6.62 -2.02 -11.23
C ASP A 82 -5.68 -2.88 -12.10
N GLY A 83 -6.23 -3.82 -12.87
CA GLY A 83 -5.49 -4.61 -13.86
C GLY A 83 -4.89 -3.76 -14.98
N LEU A 84 -5.62 -2.75 -15.48
CA LEU A 84 -5.14 -1.78 -16.47
C LEU A 84 -3.94 -0.98 -15.95
N ILE A 85 -3.99 -0.52 -14.70
CA ILE A 85 -2.85 0.17 -14.07
C ILE A 85 -1.65 -0.76 -14.00
N TRP A 86 -1.84 -1.98 -13.50
CA TRP A 86 -0.76 -2.94 -13.38
C TRP A 86 -0.06 -3.20 -14.73
N MET A 87 -0.83 -3.43 -15.80
CA MET A 87 -0.30 -3.61 -17.15
C MET A 87 0.45 -2.38 -17.63
N SER A 88 -0.08 -1.18 -17.40
CA SER A 88 0.56 0.07 -17.85
C SER A 88 1.92 0.30 -17.17
N VAL A 89 2.04 0.02 -15.87
CA VAL A 89 3.28 0.19 -15.10
C VAL A 89 4.30 -0.87 -15.48
N PHE A 90 3.85 -2.10 -15.68
CA PHE A 90 4.70 -3.19 -16.14
C PHE A 90 5.30 -2.90 -17.52
N LEU A 91 4.46 -2.42 -18.45
CA LEU A 91 4.90 -2.04 -19.80
C LEU A 91 5.84 -0.84 -19.76
N ALA A 92 5.51 0.20 -18.98
CA ALA A 92 6.36 1.38 -18.82
C ALA A 92 7.75 1.04 -18.25
N THR A 93 7.80 0.17 -17.24
CA THR A 93 9.06 -0.29 -16.63
C THR A 93 9.90 -1.12 -17.60
N THR A 94 9.27 -1.95 -18.43
CA THR A 94 9.96 -2.82 -19.39
C THR A 94 10.51 -2.06 -20.59
N PHE A 95 9.79 -1.04 -21.09
CA PHE A 95 10.16 -0.30 -22.30
C PHE A 95 10.94 0.99 -22.05
N LEU A 96 10.71 1.71 -20.95
CA LEU A 96 11.28 3.05 -20.74
C LEU A 96 12.43 3.05 -19.73
N ASP A 97 12.17 2.63 -18.49
CA ASP A 97 13.13 2.36 -17.39
C ASP A 97 12.32 2.12 -16.09
N MET A 98 12.91 1.47 -15.09
CA MET A 98 12.31 1.30 -13.76
C MET A 98 11.92 2.62 -13.10
N GLN A 99 12.74 3.66 -13.26
CA GLN A 99 12.48 4.97 -12.64
C GLN A 99 11.25 5.64 -13.23
N ILE A 100 11.11 5.61 -14.55
CA ILE A 100 9.97 6.20 -15.26
C ILE A 100 8.69 5.40 -14.98
N GLY A 101 8.79 4.06 -15.00
CA GLY A 101 7.68 3.17 -14.65
C GLY A 101 7.12 3.45 -13.25
N LEU A 102 7.99 3.71 -12.26
CA LEU A 102 7.60 4.09 -10.91
C LEU A 102 6.79 5.39 -10.87
N VAL A 103 7.26 6.43 -11.57
CA VAL A 103 6.58 7.74 -11.61
C VAL A 103 5.21 7.60 -12.25
N VAL A 104 5.10 6.88 -13.37
CA VAL A 104 3.83 6.63 -14.05
C VAL A 104 2.85 5.90 -13.13
N GLY A 105 3.31 4.84 -12.45
CA GLY A 105 2.48 4.10 -11.50
C GLY A 105 1.98 4.98 -10.36
N PHE A 106 2.86 5.78 -9.77
CA PHE A 106 2.50 6.71 -8.70
C PHE A 106 1.41 7.69 -9.13
N VAL A 107 1.56 8.31 -10.31
CA VAL A 107 0.57 9.25 -10.86
C VAL A 107 -0.78 8.56 -11.11
N LEU A 108 -0.78 7.35 -11.68
CA LEU A 108 -2.02 6.61 -11.96
C LEU A 108 -2.74 6.20 -10.67
N THR A 109 -2.02 5.75 -9.65
CA THR A 109 -2.58 5.44 -8.34
C THR A 109 -3.14 6.67 -7.66
N LEU A 110 -2.42 7.80 -7.68
CA LEU A 110 -2.92 9.07 -7.13
C LEU A 110 -4.19 9.53 -7.83
N ARG A 111 -4.23 9.43 -9.17
CA ARG A 111 -5.42 9.79 -9.95
C ARG A 111 -6.63 8.93 -9.56
N GLN A 112 -6.46 7.62 -9.45
CA GLN A 112 -7.54 6.73 -9.01
C GLN A 112 -8.01 7.04 -7.59
N LEU A 113 -7.08 7.26 -6.67
CA LEU A 113 -7.41 7.60 -5.29
C LEU A 113 -8.19 8.92 -5.22
N LEU A 114 -7.81 9.93 -6.00
CA LEU A 114 -8.49 11.20 -6.05
C LEU A 114 -9.94 11.05 -6.54
N VAL A 115 -10.18 10.24 -7.58
CA VAL A 115 -11.54 9.95 -8.06
C VAL A 115 -12.35 9.21 -6.99
N ARG A 116 -11.76 8.22 -6.32
CA ARG A 116 -12.45 7.46 -5.25
C ARG A 116 -12.78 8.34 -4.04
N VAL A 117 -11.83 9.16 -3.58
CA VAL A 117 -12.02 10.06 -2.43
C VAL A 117 -13.08 11.13 -2.71
N ILE A 118 -13.04 11.77 -3.88
CA ILE A 118 -14.06 12.75 -4.26
C ILE A 118 -15.45 12.11 -4.41
N GLY A 119 -15.49 10.83 -4.81
CA GLY A 119 -16.72 10.03 -4.82
C GLY A 119 -17.31 9.80 -3.42
N GLU A 120 -16.46 9.47 -2.43
CA GLU A 120 -16.91 9.27 -1.04
C GLU A 120 -17.36 10.55 -0.33
N ASP A 121 -16.87 11.72 -0.76
CA ASP A 121 -17.31 13.03 -0.25
C ASP A 121 -18.80 13.33 -0.55
N GLN A 122 -19.39 12.71 -1.57
CA GLN A 122 -20.83 12.84 -1.89
C GLN A 122 -21.71 12.02 -0.94
N GLU A 123 -21.28 10.82 -0.56
CA GLU A 123 -22.02 9.91 0.31
C GLU A 123 -22.10 10.47 1.74
N LYS A 124 -20.98 11.01 2.26
CA LYS A 124 -20.93 11.64 3.59
C LYS A 124 -21.75 12.92 3.66
N LYS A 125 -21.86 13.68 2.56
CA LYS A 125 -22.75 14.84 2.49
C LYS A 125 -24.23 14.43 2.49
N ARG A 126 -24.61 13.39 1.74
CA ARG A 126 -25.98 12.83 1.76
C ARG A 126 -26.37 12.30 3.14
N GLN A 127 -25.50 11.53 3.79
CA GLN A 127 -25.78 11.02 5.14
C GLN A 127 -25.87 12.14 6.18
N LYS A 128 -25.05 13.19 6.04
CA LYS A 128 -25.12 14.36 6.92
C LYS A 128 -26.40 15.17 6.70
N GLU A 129 -26.87 15.27 5.45
CA GLU A 129 -28.10 15.95 5.08
C GLU A 129 -29.35 15.14 5.53
N GLU A 130 -29.34 13.80 5.39
CA GLU A 130 -30.40 12.93 5.90
C GLU A 130 -30.46 12.92 7.44
N ALA A 131 -29.31 12.92 8.12
CA ALA A 131 -29.25 13.03 9.59
C ALA A 131 -29.71 14.41 10.10
N GLU A 132 -29.43 15.48 9.36
CA GLU A 132 -29.93 16.83 9.67
C GLU A 132 -31.45 16.92 9.41
N LEU A 133 -31.95 16.31 8.33
CA LEU A 133 -33.39 16.25 8.02
C LEU A 133 -34.18 15.46 9.07
N GLU A 134 -33.64 14.35 9.58
CA GLU A 134 -34.25 13.58 10.67
C GLU A 134 -34.26 14.35 12.00
N ALA A 135 -33.20 15.07 12.34
CA ALA A 135 -33.16 15.91 13.53
C ALA A 135 -34.16 17.07 13.46
N VAL A 136 -34.28 17.70 12.29
CA VAL A 136 -35.29 18.76 12.04
C VAL A 136 -36.70 18.17 12.10
N GLN A 137 -36.96 17.03 11.48
CA GLN A 137 -38.27 16.37 11.51
C GLN A 137 -38.65 15.87 12.91
N ALA A 138 -37.69 15.38 13.70
CA ALA A 138 -37.90 14.97 15.08
C ALA A 138 -38.19 16.15 16.03
N SER A 139 -37.67 17.34 15.72
CA SER A 139 -37.95 18.59 16.46
C SER A 139 -39.27 19.28 16.04
N LEU A 140 -39.82 18.95 14.87
CA LEU A 140 -41.09 19.48 14.36
C LEU A 140 -42.32 19.22 15.26
N PRO A 141 -42.55 18.02 15.84
CA PRO A 141 -43.69 17.78 16.73
C PRO A 141 -43.54 18.42 18.12
N GLU A 142 -42.33 18.79 18.53
CA GLU A 142 -42.11 19.57 19.76
C GLU A 142 -42.38 21.06 19.49
N ASN A 143 -41.78 21.62 18.43
CA ASN A 143 -41.93 23.03 18.11
C ASN A 143 -43.39 23.42 17.76
N GLU A 144 -44.15 22.51 17.15
CA GLU A 144 -45.60 22.68 16.91
C GLU A 144 -46.38 22.76 18.24
N LYS A 145 -46.05 21.93 19.23
CA LYS A 145 -46.70 21.95 20.56
C LYS A 145 -46.32 23.17 21.40
N LEU A 146 -45.14 23.72 21.19
CA LEU A 146 -44.65 24.93 21.85
C LEU A 146 -45.28 26.19 21.24
N LEU A 147 -45.49 26.21 19.91
CA LEU A 147 -46.26 27.25 19.21
C LEU A 147 -47.75 27.20 19.58
N GLU A 148 -48.35 26.01 19.66
CA GLU A 148 -49.73 25.83 20.13
C GLU A 148 -49.89 26.33 21.58
N ARG A 149 -48.93 26.05 22.47
CA ARG A 149 -48.93 26.57 23.85
C ARG A 149 -48.73 28.08 23.92
N GLY A 150 -47.83 28.66 23.12
CA GLY A 150 -47.67 30.11 23.01
C GLY A 150 -48.95 30.80 22.50
N ARG A 151 -49.61 30.20 21.49
CA ARG A 151 -50.89 30.66 20.97
C ARG A 151 -52.02 30.56 22.00
N LYS A 152 -52.06 29.50 22.82
CA LYS A 152 -53.04 29.32 23.91
C LYS A 152 -52.87 30.36 25.02
N LEU A 153 -51.63 30.71 25.36
CA LEU A 153 -51.33 31.75 26.36
C LEU A 153 -51.70 33.15 25.83
N SER A 154 -51.41 33.45 24.57
CA SER A 154 -51.79 34.72 23.94
C SER A 154 -53.31 34.93 23.82
N MET A 155 -54.12 33.87 23.86
CA MET A 155 -55.60 33.95 23.86
C MET A 155 -56.21 33.91 25.27
N SER A 156 -55.42 33.70 26.32
CA SER A 156 -55.93 33.64 27.70
C SER A 156 -55.79 34.97 28.46
N ASP A 157 -55.14 35.98 27.84
CA ASP A 157 -54.95 37.35 28.36
C ASP A 157 -55.94 38.38 27.75
N GLN A 158 -57.00 37.92 27.06
CA GLN A 158 -58.10 38.74 26.53
C GLN A 158 -59.45 38.23 27.03
#